data_AF-A0A259EZ43-F1
#
_entry.id   AF-A0A259EZ43-F1
#
_cell.length_a   1.000
_cell.length_b   1.000
_cell.length_c   1.000
_cell.angle_alpha   90.00
_cell.angle_beta   90.00
_cell.angle_gamma   90.00
#
_symmetry.space_group_name_H-M   'P 1'
#
loop_
_entity.id
_entity.type
_entity.pdbx_description
1 polymer ?
#
loop_
_entity_poly.entity_id
_entity_poly.type
_entity_poly.pdbx_seq_one_letter_code
_entity_poly.pdbx_strand_id
1 'polypeptide(L)'
;MAEPTVKINLSNPTEVARETLRRLAMRRIAPTPDNYQTLYDEIVGVPSAPANKATAETALAGLVSDLQEHHPALSAQVASLNKAIAKSDWRQCSWQLSEIAVQLKPQPVRPQAIEKTAPPQDDSLAQLRELLAKTLEFGVASQLTHNPRLVEQTQQLAVAVREAGTAAALLKAATGLKNLWVGIELQASDAHNQQETLKRILLLLVENIGELLDDDTWLRGQLDLVQEVVAGPIRIQSLQEAEKRLKEVIYKQGMVKHGLREATATLKATMTTFVSRLSDVLAANDEYQGKISIHVERIRGTEDVAELNSILESLLDETRSAQTDNRRAHDQLVHERDSALLAESRIQELENQLAQMSALVREDPLTHSLNRRGLDDEFAREASRADRYRAPFCIAVLDIDNFK
;
A
#
# COMPACT_ATOMS: atom_id res chain seq x y z
N MET A 1 -64.39 55.20 11.37
CA MET A 1 -64.49 55.39 12.83
C MET A 1 -63.75 54.24 13.48
N ALA A 2 -62.78 54.57 14.32
CA ALA A 2 -61.86 53.64 14.96
C ALA A 2 -62.52 52.95 16.17
N GLU A 3 -62.07 51.72 16.45
CA GLU A 3 -61.86 51.06 17.77
C GLU A 3 -62.23 49.56 17.73
N PRO A 4 -61.61 48.68 18.55
CA PRO A 4 -60.29 48.76 19.21
C PRO A 4 -59.40 47.56 18.84
N THR A 5 -58.10 47.78 18.71
CA THR A 5 -57.08 46.72 18.64
C THR A 5 -56.95 46.06 20.00
N VAL A 6 -57.73 45.00 20.25
CA VAL A 6 -57.47 44.07 21.36
C VAL A 6 -56.08 43.48 21.12
N LYS A 7 -55.14 43.72 22.03
CA LYS A 7 -53.84 43.04 22.04
C LYS A 7 -54.10 41.56 22.33
N ILE A 8 -54.32 40.77 21.29
CA ILE A 8 -54.51 39.32 21.41
C ILE A 8 -53.15 38.68 21.60
N ASN A 9 -53.04 37.80 22.59
CA ASN A 9 -51.83 37.01 22.77
C ASN A 9 -51.86 35.81 21.80
N LEU A 10 -51.12 35.90 20.70
CA LEU A 10 -51.08 34.88 19.64
C LEU A 10 -50.57 33.50 20.12
N SER A 11 -50.04 33.41 21.34
CA SER A 11 -49.59 32.15 21.97
C SER A 11 -50.68 31.44 22.78
N ASN A 12 -51.86 32.03 22.99
CA ASN A 12 -52.98 31.37 23.67
C ASN A 12 -54.07 30.89 22.68
N PRO A 13 -54.13 29.58 22.36
CA PRO A 13 -55.04 29.06 21.33
C PRO A 13 -56.53 29.23 21.66
N THR A 14 -56.89 29.32 22.94
CA THR A 14 -58.28 29.52 23.36
C THR A 14 -58.77 30.95 23.10
N GLU A 15 -57.88 31.94 23.14
CA GLU A 15 -58.22 33.34 22.83
C GLU A 15 -58.38 33.56 21.33
N VAL A 16 -57.49 32.96 20.52
CA VAL A 16 -57.60 32.96 19.06
C VAL A 16 -58.92 32.31 18.62
N ALA A 17 -59.28 31.16 19.22
CA ALA A 17 -60.54 30.47 18.94
C ALA A 17 -61.81 31.27 19.29
N ARG A 18 -61.78 32.08 20.35
CA ARG A 18 -62.91 32.96 20.68
C ARG A 18 -63.03 34.11 19.69
N GLU A 19 -61.90 34.65 19.23
CA GLU A 19 -61.90 35.74 18.27
C GLU A 19 -62.28 35.26 16.85
N THR A 20 -61.94 34.04 16.45
CA THR A 20 -62.41 33.45 15.17
C THR A 20 -63.91 33.29 15.14
N LEU A 21 -64.53 32.77 16.20
CA LEU A 21 -65.99 32.67 16.32
C LEU A 21 -66.65 34.05 16.31
N ARG A 22 -66.04 35.03 16.99
CA ARG A 22 -66.53 36.41 17.01
C ARG A 22 -66.49 37.03 15.62
N ARG A 23 -65.40 36.82 14.86
CA ARG A 23 -65.27 37.31 13.47
C ARG A 23 -66.19 36.58 12.50
N LEU A 24 -66.42 35.27 12.67
CA LEU A 24 -67.43 34.51 11.91
C LEU A 24 -68.83 35.10 12.11
N ALA A 25 -69.20 35.37 13.37
CA ALA A 25 -70.49 35.95 13.72
C ALA A 25 -70.63 37.40 13.21
N MET A 26 -69.59 38.22 13.31
CA MET A 26 -69.58 39.59 12.77
C MET A 26 -69.65 39.61 11.24
N ARG A 27 -68.95 38.70 10.54
CA ARG A 27 -69.00 38.58 9.07
C ARG A 27 -70.24 37.84 8.56
N ARG A 28 -71.15 37.37 9.44
CA ARG A 28 -72.34 36.56 9.12
C ARG A 28 -72.03 35.33 8.24
N ILE A 29 -70.88 34.71 8.45
CA ILE A 29 -70.46 33.50 7.73
C ILE A 29 -70.88 32.28 8.55
N ALA A 30 -71.44 31.26 7.90
CA ALA A 30 -71.85 30.02 8.59
C ALA A 30 -70.62 29.36 9.26
N PRO A 31 -70.72 28.93 10.53
CA PRO A 31 -69.62 28.29 11.25
C PRO A 31 -69.44 26.83 10.76
N THR A 32 -68.96 26.68 9.53
CA THR A 32 -68.49 25.40 8.99
C THR A 32 -67.01 25.19 9.36
N PRO A 33 -66.53 23.94 9.46
CA PRO A 33 -65.14 23.65 9.80
C PRO A 33 -64.13 24.37 8.89
N ASP A 34 -64.41 24.45 7.59
CA ASP A 34 -63.53 25.11 6.62
C ASP A 34 -63.46 26.64 6.81
N ASN A 35 -64.61 27.28 7.09
CA ASN A 35 -64.67 28.74 7.34
C ASN A 35 -64.02 29.11 8.69
N TYR A 36 -64.09 28.20 9.66
CA TYR A 36 -63.37 28.36 10.92
C TYR A 36 -61.87 28.29 10.73
N GLN A 37 -61.38 27.31 9.96
CA GLN A 37 -59.95 27.09 9.72
C GLN A 37 -59.33 28.27 8.96
N THR A 38 -59.98 28.74 7.90
CA THR A 38 -59.52 29.92 7.13
C THR A 38 -59.40 31.19 7.98
N LEU A 39 -60.40 31.49 8.82
CA LEU A 39 -60.35 32.65 9.72
C LEU A 39 -59.37 32.47 10.89
N TYR A 40 -59.17 31.25 11.37
CA TYR A 40 -58.16 30.91 12.37
C TYR A 40 -56.76 31.16 11.82
N ASP A 41 -56.48 30.68 10.61
CA ASP A 41 -55.20 30.85 9.95
C ASP A 41 -54.93 32.34 9.58
N GLU A 42 -55.99 33.10 9.23
CA GLU A 42 -55.93 34.57 9.03
C GLU A 42 -55.52 35.31 10.32
N ILE A 43 -56.01 34.87 11.50
CA ILE A 43 -55.69 35.50 12.79
C ILE A 43 -54.28 35.13 13.28
N VAL A 44 -53.84 33.90 13.04
CA VAL A 44 -52.52 33.40 13.47
C VAL A 44 -51.40 33.87 12.52
N GLY A 45 -51.75 34.37 11.32
CA GLY A 45 -50.78 34.94 10.37
C GLY A 45 -49.99 33.90 9.57
N VAL A 46 -50.51 32.67 9.47
CA VAL A 46 -49.92 31.62 8.62
C VAL A 46 -50.56 31.72 7.23
N PRO A 47 -49.77 31.86 6.15
CA PRO A 47 -50.31 31.98 4.80
C PRO A 47 -51.11 30.73 4.44
N SER A 48 -52.41 30.93 4.22
CA SER A 48 -53.35 29.88 3.83
C SER A 48 -52.93 29.28 2.49
N ALA A 49 -52.54 28.01 2.48
CA ALA A 49 -52.20 27.30 1.25
C ALA A 49 -53.47 27.23 0.37
N PRO A 50 -53.40 27.60 -0.92
CA PRO A 50 -54.55 27.56 -1.80
C PRO A 50 -55.06 26.11 -1.88
N ALA A 51 -56.37 25.96 -1.75
CA ALA A 51 -57.08 24.69 -1.79
C ALA A 51 -56.99 24.02 -3.19
N ASN A 52 -55.82 23.54 -3.58
CA ASN A 52 -55.65 22.55 -4.65
C ASN A 52 -55.87 21.14 -4.06
N LYS A 53 -57.05 20.89 -3.50
CA LYS A 53 -57.52 19.52 -3.31
C LYS A 53 -58.08 19.06 -4.65
N ALA A 54 -57.43 18.09 -5.28
CA ALA A 54 -57.95 17.41 -6.45
C ALA A 54 -59.39 16.96 -6.16
N THR A 55 -60.37 17.61 -6.80
CA THR A 55 -61.75 17.14 -6.77
C THR A 55 -61.82 15.85 -7.59
N ALA A 56 -62.81 14.99 -7.31
CA ALA A 56 -63.02 13.76 -8.07
C ALA A 56 -63.10 14.03 -9.59
N GLU A 57 -63.62 15.18 -9.99
CA GLU A 57 -63.64 15.63 -11.39
C GLU A 57 -62.25 15.92 -11.96
N THR A 58 -61.37 16.60 -11.23
CA THR A 58 -59.99 16.85 -11.69
C THR A 58 -59.14 15.57 -11.76
N ALA A 59 -59.34 14.63 -10.83
CA ALA A 59 -58.67 13.34 -10.85
C ALA A 59 -59.13 12.47 -12.04
N LEU A 60 -60.44 12.46 -12.33
CA LEU A 60 -60.99 11.73 -13.46
C LEU A 60 -60.64 12.37 -14.82
N ALA A 61 -60.55 13.70 -14.88
CA ALA A 61 -60.07 14.40 -16.07
C ALA A 61 -58.59 14.07 -16.37
N GLY A 62 -57.75 13.98 -15.33
CA GLY A 62 -56.36 13.50 -15.46
C GLY A 62 -56.30 12.07 -16.00
N LEU A 63 -57.11 11.17 -15.45
CA LEU A 63 -57.17 9.77 -15.89
C LEU A 63 -57.64 9.61 -17.35
N VAL A 64 -58.55 10.48 -17.81
CA VAL A 64 -58.96 10.53 -19.23
C VAL A 64 -57.79 10.94 -20.13
N SER A 65 -56.97 11.91 -19.71
CA SER A 65 -55.79 12.35 -20.46
C SER A 65 -54.76 11.24 -20.59
N ASP A 66 -54.43 10.57 -19.46
CA ASP A 66 -53.45 9.49 -19.43
C ASP A 66 -53.88 8.29 -20.28
N LEU A 67 -55.18 7.94 -20.26
CA LEU A 67 -55.71 6.85 -21.09
C LEU A 67 -55.72 7.18 -22.58
N GLN A 68 -55.91 8.45 -22.96
CA GLN A 68 -55.80 8.90 -24.36
C GLN A 68 -54.37 8.80 -24.89
N GLU A 69 -53.38 9.09 -24.05
CA GLU A 69 -51.97 9.10 -24.44
C GLU A 69 -51.38 7.68 -24.53
N HIS A 70 -51.72 6.80 -23.59
CA HIS A 70 -51.15 5.44 -23.54
C HIS A 70 -51.93 4.37 -24.32
N HIS A 71 -53.23 4.59 -24.61
CA HIS A 71 -54.08 3.56 -25.23
C HIS A 71 -55.01 4.12 -26.34
N PRO A 72 -54.50 4.44 -27.54
CA PRO A 72 -55.30 5.04 -28.63
C PRO A 72 -56.43 4.14 -29.16
N ALA A 73 -56.34 2.82 -28.92
CA ALA A 73 -57.37 1.85 -29.28
C ALA A 73 -58.70 2.06 -28.52
N LEU A 74 -58.68 2.71 -27.36
CA LEU A 74 -59.85 2.98 -26.51
C LEU A 74 -60.37 4.41 -26.63
N SER A 75 -59.88 5.18 -27.62
CA SER A 75 -60.18 6.60 -27.80
C SER A 75 -61.68 6.93 -27.89
N ALA A 76 -62.50 6.03 -28.45
CA ALA A 76 -63.95 6.19 -28.51
C ALA A 76 -64.62 6.10 -27.12
N GLN A 77 -64.22 5.14 -26.27
CA GLN A 77 -64.74 5.03 -24.91
C GLN A 77 -64.23 6.16 -24.02
N VAL A 78 -62.96 6.56 -24.18
CA VAL A 78 -62.37 7.68 -23.42
C VAL A 78 -63.04 9.02 -23.77
N ALA A 79 -63.39 9.26 -25.04
CA ALA A 79 -64.17 10.43 -25.45
C ALA A 79 -65.60 10.42 -24.89
N SER A 80 -66.22 9.24 -24.76
CA SER A 80 -67.54 9.07 -24.12
C SER A 80 -67.46 9.33 -22.61
N LEU A 81 -66.42 8.84 -21.94
CA LEU A 81 -66.14 9.10 -20.52
C LEU A 81 -65.94 10.60 -20.26
N ASN A 82 -65.17 11.29 -21.11
CA ASN A 82 -64.95 12.74 -20.98
C ASN A 82 -66.27 13.54 -21.13
N LYS A 83 -67.14 13.15 -22.07
CA LYS A 83 -68.48 13.76 -22.22
C LYS A 83 -69.40 13.49 -21.03
N ALA A 84 -69.30 12.32 -20.40
CA ALA A 84 -70.08 11.98 -19.22
C ALA A 84 -69.62 12.75 -17.97
N ILE A 85 -68.30 12.95 -17.82
CA ILE A 85 -67.70 13.78 -16.76
C ILE A 85 -68.15 15.24 -16.92
N ALA A 86 -68.12 15.78 -18.15
CA ALA A 86 -68.57 17.16 -18.42
C ALA A 86 -70.07 17.41 -18.15
N LYS A 87 -70.89 16.35 -18.11
CA LYS A 87 -72.32 16.41 -17.80
C LYS A 87 -72.65 15.98 -16.36
N SER A 88 -71.64 15.70 -15.54
CA SER A 88 -71.77 15.16 -14.18
C SER A 88 -72.66 13.90 -14.07
N ASP A 89 -72.74 13.10 -15.14
CA ASP A 89 -73.52 11.85 -15.14
C ASP A 89 -72.65 10.69 -14.63
N TRP A 90 -72.62 10.56 -13.30
CA TRP A 90 -71.80 9.58 -12.60
C TRP A 90 -72.17 8.13 -12.90
N ARG A 91 -73.41 7.85 -13.33
CA ARG A 91 -73.83 6.50 -13.73
C ARG A 91 -73.22 6.09 -15.06
N GLN A 92 -73.24 6.99 -16.05
CA GLN A 92 -72.55 6.74 -17.32
C GLN A 92 -71.03 6.68 -17.15
N CYS A 93 -70.45 7.50 -16.27
CA CYS A 93 -69.02 7.45 -15.97
C CYS A 93 -68.61 6.08 -15.41
N SER A 94 -69.35 5.56 -14.42
CA SER A 94 -69.10 4.24 -13.85
C SER A 94 -69.24 3.12 -14.88
N TRP A 95 -70.20 3.23 -15.81
CA TRP A 95 -70.40 2.24 -16.87
C TRP A 95 -69.23 2.24 -17.87
N GLN A 96 -68.81 3.43 -18.34
CA GLN A 96 -67.67 3.56 -19.25
C GLN A 96 -66.36 3.11 -18.61
N LEU A 97 -66.13 3.43 -17.33
CA LEU A 97 -64.97 2.93 -16.58
C LEU A 97 -64.99 1.40 -16.45
N SER A 98 -66.17 0.79 -16.30
CA SER A 98 -66.29 -0.67 -16.25
C SER A 98 -66.02 -1.34 -17.60
N GLU A 99 -66.46 -0.74 -18.71
CA GLU A 99 -66.15 -1.17 -20.08
C GLU A 99 -64.65 -1.10 -20.35
N ILE A 100 -64.01 0.02 -20.00
CA ILE A 100 -62.56 0.21 -20.12
C ILE A 100 -61.81 -0.81 -19.26
N ALA A 101 -62.26 -1.08 -18.02
CA ALA A 101 -61.67 -2.09 -17.15
C ALA A 101 -61.85 -3.53 -17.66
N VAL A 102 -62.93 -3.82 -18.37
CA VAL A 102 -63.16 -5.13 -19.01
C VAL A 102 -62.28 -5.30 -20.25
N GLN A 103 -62.05 -4.23 -21.02
CA GLN A 103 -61.17 -4.27 -22.20
C GLN A 103 -59.68 -4.25 -21.85
N LEU A 104 -59.31 -3.65 -20.72
CA LEU A 104 -57.95 -3.69 -20.15
C LEU A 104 -57.67 -4.96 -19.35
N LYS A 105 -58.69 -5.75 -19.00
CA LYS A 105 -58.47 -7.10 -18.44
C LYS A 105 -57.90 -7.98 -19.55
N PRO A 106 -56.70 -8.57 -19.37
CA PRO A 106 -56.19 -9.55 -20.33
C PRO A 106 -57.19 -10.70 -20.42
N GLN A 107 -57.79 -10.92 -21.59
CA GLN A 107 -58.66 -12.07 -21.81
C GLN A 107 -57.88 -13.36 -21.55
N PRO A 108 -58.43 -14.33 -20.79
CA PRO A 108 -57.91 -15.68 -20.79
C PRO A 108 -58.22 -16.29 -22.16
N VAL A 109 -57.18 -16.45 -22.98
CA VAL A 109 -57.28 -17.04 -24.32
C VAL A 109 -57.75 -18.50 -24.17
N ARG A 110 -58.95 -18.80 -24.69
CA ARG A 110 -59.40 -20.18 -24.94
C ARG A 110 -58.51 -20.80 -26.04
N PRO A 111 -57.99 -22.02 -25.88
CA PRO A 111 -57.11 -22.61 -26.87
C PRO A 111 -57.90 -23.02 -28.12
N GLN A 112 -57.65 -22.32 -29.24
CA GLN A 112 -57.88 -22.89 -30.56
C GLN A 112 -56.64 -23.69 -30.96
N ALA A 113 -56.90 -24.86 -31.54
CA ALA A 113 -55.91 -25.85 -31.89
C ALA A 113 -55.02 -25.41 -33.07
N ILE A 114 -53.70 -25.56 -32.86
CA ILE A 114 -52.62 -25.78 -33.85
C ILE A 114 -52.19 -24.56 -34.68
N GLU A 115 -51.13 -23.89 -34.22
CA GLU A 115 -49.80 -23.94 -34.84
C GLU A 115 -48.74 -23.59 -33.78
N LYS A 116 -47.79 -24.51 -33.56
CA LYS A 116 -46.75 -24.37 -32.54
C LYS A 116 -45.78 -23.24 -32.91
N THR A 117 -45.91 -22.09 -32.28
CA THR A 117 -44.77 -21.21 -31.98
C THR A 117 -44.72 -21.00 -30.46
N ALA A 118 -43.63 -21.47 -29.86
CA ALA A 118 -43.40 -21.43 -28.41
C ALA A 118 -43.21 -19.98 -27.91
N PRO A 119 -43.53 -19.67 -26.64
CA PRO A 119 -43.32 -18.34 -26.08
C PRO A 119 -41.82 -18.06 -25.85
N PRO A 120 -41.30 -16.84 -26.10
CA PRO A 120 -39.88 -16.51 -25.92
C PRO A 120 -39.54 -16.14 -24.47
N GLN A 121 -40.07 -16.84 -23.47
CA GLN A 121 -39.79 -16.56 -22.04
C GLN A 121 -38.75 -17.52 -21.42
N ASP A 122 -38.45 -18.66 -22.05
CA ASP A 122 -37.43 -19.61 -21.56
C ASP A 122 -35.98 -19.17 -21.85
N ASP A 123 -35.76 -18.30 -22.85
CA ASP A 123 -34.41 -17.91 -23.27
C ASP A 123 -33.68 -17.06 -22.22
N SER A 124 -34.38 -16.14 -21.55
CA SER A 124 -33.71 -15.21 -20.59
C SER A 124 -33.18 -15.91 -19.35
N LEU A 125 -33.93 -16.87 -18.79
CA LEU A 125 -33.50 -17.67 -17.64
C LEU A 125 -32.44 -18.71 -18.04
N ALA A 126 -32.55 -19.29 -19.23
CA ALA A 126 -31.51 -20.16 -19.78
C ALA A 126 -30.19 -19.39 -20.01
N GLN A 127 -30.28 -18.16 -20.52
CA GLN A 127 -29.13 -17.29 -20.78
C GLN A 127 -28.49 -16.82 -19.46
N LEU A 128 -29.27 -16.47 -18.43
CA LEU A 128 -28.76 -16.16 -17.10
C LEU A 128 -28.06 -17.37 -16.45
N ARG A 129 -28.62 -18.58 -16.58
CA ARG A 129 -27.98 -19.81 -16.09
C ARG A 129 -26.67 -20.09 -16.79
N GLU A 130 -26.62 -19.92 -18.11
CA GLU A 130 -25.41 -20.12 -18.89
C GLU A 130 -24.34 -19.07 -18.56
N LEU A 131 -24.73 -17.81 -18.35
CA LEU A 131 -23.82 -16.77 -17.88
C LEU A 131 -23.28 -17.08 -16.48
N LEU A 132 -24.13 -17.54 -15.55
CA LEU A 132 -23.74 -17.89 -14.19
C LEU A 132 -22.81 -19.12 -14.19
N ALA A 133 -23.12 -20.15 -14.99
CA ALA A 133 -22.24 -21.30 -15.20
C ALA A 133 -20.87 -20.89 -15.77
N LYS A 134 -20.84 -19.99 -16.76
CA LYS A 134 -19.58 -19.43 -17.29
C LYS A 134 -18.79 -18.63 -16.25
N THR A 135 -19.45 -17.85 -15.38
CA THR A 135 -18.75 -17.13 -14.31
C THR A 135 -18.13 -18.09 -13.29
N LEU A 136 -18.77 -19.22 -13.00
CA LEU A 136 -18.22 -20.25 -12.12
C LEU A 136 -17.06 -21.00 -12.80
N GLU A 137 -17.23 -21.44 -14.05
CA GLU A 137 -16.20 -22.17 -14.82
C GLU A 137 -14.97 -21.32 -15.14
N PHE A 138 -15.13 -20.08 -15.58
CA PHE A 138 -14.00 -19.25 -16.05
C PHE A 138 -13.52 -18.24 -15.01
N GLY A 139 -14.41 -17.69 -14.19
CA GLY A 139 -14.08 -16.66 -13.20
C GLY A 139 -13.63 -17.25 -11.87
N VAL A 140 -14.45 -18.12 -11.28
CA VAL A 140 -14.20 -18.66 -9.93
C VAL A 140 -13.20 -19.81 -9.95
N ALA A 141 -13.33 -20.76 -10.89
CA ALA A 141 -12.41 -21.90 -10.94
C ALA A 141 -10.96 -21.51 -11.26
N SER A 142 -10.73 -20.44 -12.05
CA SER A 142 -9.37 -19.95 -12.35
C SER A 142 -8.69 -19.29 -11.15
N GLN A 143 -9.44 -18.71 -10.23
CA GLN A 143 -8.92 -18.14 -8.98
C GLN A 143 -8.64 -19.20 -7.91
N LEU A 144 -9.26 -20.39 -8.03
CA LEU A 144 -9.15 -21.50 -7.08
C LEU A 144 -8.09 -22.55 -7.46
N THR A 145 -7.21 -22.22 -8.43
CA THR A 145 -6.19 -23.15 -8.97
C THR A 145 -5.32 -23.80 -7.89
N HIS A 146 -5.17 -23.17 -6.72
CA HIS A 146 -4.40 -23.69 -5.58
C HIS A 146 -5.10 -24.82 -4.80
N ASN A 147 -6.39 -25.11 -5.04
CA ASN A 147 -7.10 -26.20 -4.39
C ASN A 147 -7.97 -27.02 -5.36
N PRO A 148 -7.52 -28.22 -5.79
CA PRO A 148 -8.21 -29.02 -6.80
C PRO A 148 -9.61 -29.46 -6.38
N ARG A 149 -9.88 -29.60 -5.06
CA ARG A 149 -11.20 -30.01 -4.56
C ARG A 149 -12.26 -28.93 -4.76
N LEU A 150 -11.91 -27.67 -4.56
CA LEU A 150 -12.84 -26.55 -4.77
C LEU A 150 -13.05 -26.28 -6.26
N VAL A 151 -12.02 -26.49 -7.09
CA VAL A 151 -12.15 -26.44 -8.55
C VAL A 151 -13.15 -27.49 -9.05
N GLU A 152 -13.01 -28.74 -8.57
CA GLU A 152 -13.93 -29.83 -8.91
C GLU A 152 -15.36 -29.53 -8.45
N GLN A 153 -15.53 -29.02 -7.22
CA GLN A 153 -16.84 -28.59 -6.71
C GLN A 153 -17.42 -27.43 -7.52
N THR A 154 -16.61 -26.46 -7.94
CA THR A 154 -17.05 -25.32 -8.77
C THR A 154 -17.52 -25.78 -10.15
N GLN A 155 -16.79 -26.72 -10.77
CA GLN A 155 -17.15 -27.32 -12.07
C GLN A 155 -18.44 -28.13 -11.96
N GLN A 156 -18.58 -28.96 -10.92
CA GLN A 156 -19.81 -29.71 -10.67
C GLN A 156 -21.01 -28.78 -10.44
N LEU A 157 -20.81 -27.64 -9.75
CA LEU A 157 -21.84 -26.64 -9.53
C LEU A 157 -22.22 -25.91 -10.83
N ALA A 158 -21.24 -25.60 -11.69
CA ALA A 158 -21.48 -24.95 -12.97
C ALA A 158 -22.32 -25.84 -13.90
N VAL A 159 -22.01 -27.14 -13.96
CA VAL A 159 -22.83 -28.13 -14.68
C VAL A 159 -24.23 -28.22 -14.07
N ALA A 160 -24.34 -28.28 -12.73
CA ALA A 160 -25.63 -28.33 -12.05
C ALA A 160 -26.50 -27.07 -12.30
N VAL A 161 -25.89 -25.89 -12.39
CA VAL A 161 -26.57 -24.63 -12.75
C VAL A 161 -26.97 -24.62 -14.23
N ARG A 162 -26.12 -25.16 -15.12
CA ARG A 162 -26.40 -25.31 -16.55
C ARG A 162 -27.53 -26.31 -16.80
N GLU A 163 -27.77 -27.28 -15.93
CA GLU A 163 -28.85 -28.27 -16.06
C GLU A 163 -30.12 -27.96 -15.22
N ALA A 164 -30.07 -27.00 -14.30
CA ALA A 164 -31.17 -26.64 -13.40
C ALA A 164 -32.38 -25.97 -14.08
N GLY A 165 -33.20 -26.74 -14.80
CA GLY A 165 -34.44 -26.30 -15.46
C GLY A 165 -35.66 -26.17 -14.55
N THR A 166 -35.56 -26.56 -13.27
CA THR A 166 -36.68 -26.53 -12.33
C THR A 166 -36.36 -25.69 -11.10
N ALA A 167 -37.40 -25.12 -10.46
CA ALA A 167 -37.24 -24.33 -9.24
C ALA A 167 -36.56 -25.12 -8.10
N ALA A 168 -36.82 -26.42 -8.00
CA ALA A 168 -36.16 -27.31 -7.03
C ALA A 168 -34.66 -27.52 -7.34
N ALA A 169 -34.29 -27.66 -8.62
CA ALA A 169 -32.89 -27.77 -9.03
C ALA A 169 -32.13 -26.46 -8.79
N LEU A 170 -32.78 -25.30 -9.04
CA LEU A 170 -32.22 -23.98 -8.74
C LEU A 170 -31.98 -23.77 -7.23
N LEU A 171 -32.92 -24.19 -6.36
CA LEU A 171 -32.73 -24.14 -4.90
C LEU A 171 -31.56 -25.02 -4.42
N LYS A 172 -31.40 -26.21 -5.02
CA LYS A 172 -30.26 -27.09 -4.76
C LYS A 172 -28.94 -26.46 -5.19
N ALA A 173 -28.91 -25.84 -6.37
CA ALA A 173 -27.76 -25.11 -6.87
C ALA A 173 -27.42 -23.89 -5.99
N ALA A 174 -28.42 -23.15 -5.50
CA ALA A 174 -28.22 -22.02 -4.59
C ALA A 174 -27.62 -22.46 -3.23
N THR A 175 -28.06 -23.61 -2.71
CA THR A 175 -27.49 -24.19 -1.48
C THR A 175 -26.04 -24.62 -1.70
N GLY A 176 -25.75 -25.24 -2.84
CA GLY A 176 -24.40 -25.59 -3.23
C GLY A 176 -23.50 -24.36 -3.41
N LEU A 177 -24.02 -23.28 -4.01
CA LEU A 177 -23.32 -22.02 -4.16
C LEU A 177 -22.92 -21.47 -2.78
N LYS A 178 -23.86 -21.45 -1.82
CA LYS A 178 -23.58 -21.01 -0.44
C LYS A 178 -22.45 -21.81 0.22
N ASN A 179 -22.44 -23.13 0.05
CA ASN A 179 -21.36 -23.98 0.57
C ASN A 179 -20.02 -23.69 -0.10
N LEU A 180 -20.01 -23.44 -1.41
CA LEU A 180 -18.83 -23.01 -2.15
C LEU A 180 -18.29 -21.68 -1.60
N TRP A 181 -19.16 -20.67 -1.43
CA TRP A 181 -18.79 -19.37 -0.87
C TRP A 181 -18.15 -19.49 0.51
N VAL A 182 -18.73 -20.31 1.40
CA VAL A 182 -18.15 -20.56 2.74
C VAL A 182 -16.78 -21.24 2.62
N GLY A 183 -16.61 -22.20 1.69
CA GLY A 183 -15.33 -22.84 1.44
C GLY A 183 -14.26 -21.88 0.92
N ILE A 184 -14.64 -20.95 0.04
CA ILE A 184 -13.76 -19.90 -0.50
C ILE A 184 -13.37 -18.90 0.60
N GLU A 185 -14.31 -18.48 1.44
CA GLU A 185 -14.05 -17.55 2.55
C GLU A 185 -13.10 -18.15 3.60
N LEU A 186 -13.27 -19.43 3.93
CA LEU A 186 -12.36 -20.15 4.82
C LEU A 186 -10.94 -20.20 4.25
N GLN A 187 -10.80 -20.45 2.94
CA GLN A 187 -9.50 -20.45 2.26
C GLN A 187 -8.87 -19.08 2.09
N ALA A 188 -9.67 -18.04 1.85
CA ALA A 188 -9.18 -16.66 1.77
C ALA A 188 -8.53 -16.26 3.11
N SER A 189 -9.10 -16.71 4.23
CA SER A 189 -8.51 -16.58 5.56
C SER A 189 -7.18 -17.32 5.69
N ASP A 190 -7.10 -18.57 5.22
CA ASP A 190 -5.86 -19.36 5.26
C ASP A 190 -4.74 -18.74 4.41
N ALA A 191 -5.05 -18.22 3.21
CA ALA A 191 -4.08 -17.55 2.34
C ALA A 191 -3.56 -16.24 2.97
N HIS A 192 -4.45 -15.46 3.61
CA HIS A 192 -4.06 -14.28 4.37
C HIS A 192 -3.19 -14.65 5.58
N ASN A 193 -3.56 -15.68 6.33
CA ASN A 193 -2.78 -16.20 7.46
C ASN A 193 -1.39 -16.70 7.01
N GLN A 194 -1.28 -17.34 5.86
CA GLN A 194 0.01 -17.76 5.29
C GLN A 194 0.88 -16.56 4.93
N GLN A 195 0.31 -15.52 4.30
CA GLN A 195 1.04 -14.30 3.98
C GLN A 195 1.53 -13.57 5.24
N GLU A 196 0.68 -13.44 6.26
CA GLU A 196 1.05 -12.86 7.56
C GLU A 196 2.10 -13.70 8.28
N THR A 197 2.00 -15.03 8.22
CA THR A 197 3.00 -15.94 8.81
C THR A 197 4.35 -15.82 8.08
N LEU A 198 4.35 -15.77 6.75
CA LEU A 198 5.57 -15.59 5.95
C LEU A 198 6.21 -14.22 6.24
N LYS A 199 5.40 -13.17 6.32
CA LYS A 199 5.81 -11.83 6.75
C LYS A 199 6.48 -11.87 8.12
N ARG A 200 5.86 -12.56 9.09
CA ARG A 200 6.41 -12.67 10.45
C ARG A 200 7.72 -13.46 10.51
N ILE A 201 7.83 -14.54 9.73
CA ILE A 201 9.08 -15.30 9.58
C ILE A 201 10.17 -14.43 8.93
N LEU A 202 9.83 -13.69 7.89
CA LEU A 202 10.77 -12.80 7.21
C LEU A 202 11.24 -11.69 8.15
N LEU A 203 10.34 -11.08 8.92
CA LEU A 203 10.66 -10.09 9.94
C LEU A 203 11.58 -10.67 11.02
N LEU A 204 11.33 -11.89 11.49
CA LEU A 204 12.20 -12.59 12.44
C LEU A 204 13.59 -12.89 11.85
N LEU A 205 13.67 -13.27 10.57
CA LEU A 205 14.93 -13.47 9.86
C LEU A 205 15.72 -12.17 9.74
N VAL A 206 15.04 -11.08 9.40
CA VAL A 206 15.61 -9.73 9.33
C VAL A 206 16.09 -9.33 10.72
N GLU A 207 15.25 -9.41 11.76
CA GLU A 207 15.64 -9.10 13.14
C GLU A 207 16.83 -9.94 13.63
N ASN A 208 16.82 -11.26 13.39
CA ASN A 208 17.92 -12.15 13.76
C ASN A 208 19.24 -11.81 13.04
N ILE A 209 19.17 -11.51 11.74
CA ILE A 209 20.35 -11.05 10.98
C ILE A 209 20.79 -9.67 11.51
N GLY A 210 19.86 -8.80 11.88
CA GLY A 210 20.14 -7.49 12.47
C GLY A 210 20.77 -7.54 13.86
N GLU A 211 20.53 -8.58 14.65
CA GLU A 211 21.23 -8.86 15.92
C GLU A 211 22.63 -9.47 15.70
N LEU A 212 22.80 -10.28 14.66
CA LEU A 212 24.07 -10.94 14.33
C LEU A 212 25.08 -9.99 13.66
N LEU A 213 24.60 -8.89 13.07
CA LEU A 213 25.43 -7.88 12.45
C LEU A 213 25.89 -6.86 13.50
N ASP A 214 27.20 -6.60 13.56
CA ASP A 214 27.78 -5.56 14.43
C ASP A 214 27.08 -4.20 14.21
N ASP A 215 26.92 -3.42 15.27
CA ASP A 215 26.11 -2.18 15.31
C ASP A 215 26.46 -1.14 14.22
N ASP A 216 27.70 -1.18 13.73
CA ASP A 216 28.24 -0.27 12.70
C ASP A 216 27.94 -0.70 11.25
N THR A 217 27.19 -1.79 11.05
CA THR A 217 27.00 -2.35 9.71
C THR A 217 25.82 -1.70 8.98
N TRP A 218 26.14 -0.99 7.89
CA TRP A 218 25.22 -0.42 6.89
C TRP A 218 24.08 -1.32 6.41
N LEU A 219 24.25 -2.65 6.49
CA LEU A 219 23.19 -3.64 6.23
C LEU A 219 21.93 -3.38 7.08
N ARG A 220 22.08 -2.87 8.31
CA ARG A 220 20.96 -2.69 9.23
C ARG A 220 19.95 -1.64 8.74
N GLY A 221 20.39 -0.56 8.09
CA GLY A 221 19.48 0.41 7.46
C GLY A 221 18.75 -0.12 6.21
N GLN A 222 19.34 -1.09 5.51
CA GLN A 222 18.65 -1.81 4.43
C GLN A 222 17.68 -2.84 5.00
N LEU A 223 18.00 -3.46 6.14
CA LEU A 223 17.08 -4.30 6.89
C LEU A 223 15.86 -3.51 7.38
N ASP A 224 16.06 -2.28 7.87
CA ASP A 224 14.97 -1.39 8.29
C ASP A 224 14.02 -1.07 7.12
N LEU A 225 14.57 -0.81 5.93
CA LEU A 225 13.80 -0.56 4.71
C LEU A 225 13.03 -1.81 4.24
N VAL A 226 13.64 -2.99 4.38
CA VAL A 226 12.95 -4.28 4.16
C VAL A 226 11.84 -4.47 5.20
N GLN A 227 12.09 -4.14 6.46
CA GLN A 227 11.11 -4.17 7.55
C GLN A 227 9.91 -3.25 7.24
N GLU A 228 10.15 -2.05 6.74
CA GLU A 228 9.13 -1.08 6.38
C GLU A 228 8.29 -1.52 5.18
N VAL A 229 8.93 -2.05 4.13
CA VAL A 229 8.25 -2.62 2.95
C VAL A 229 7.39 -3.82 3.34
N VAL A 230 7.83 -4.60 4.33
CA VAL A 230 7.15 -5.82 4.80
C VAL A 230 6.08 -5.49 5.84
N ALA A 231 6.19 -4.38 6.57
CA ALA A 231 5.20 -3.92 7.55
C ALA A 231 3.87 -3.50 6.89
N GLY A 232 3.92 -2.93 5.68
CA GLY A 232 2.74 -2.53 4.90
C GLY A 232 2.11 -3.65 4.04
N PRO A 233 1.06 -3.33 3.24
CA PRO A 233 0.53 -4.25 2.25
C PRO A 233 1.58 -4.50 1.16
N ILE A 234 2.05 -5.74 1.05
CA ILE A 234 3.15 -6.13 0.15
C ILE A 234 2.70 -5.94 -1.31
N ARG A 235 3.23 -4.91 -1.96
CA ARG A 235 3.09 -4.73 -3.41
C ARG A 235 4.30 -5.33 -4.11
N ILE A 236 4.07 -6.04 -5.20
CA ILE A 236 5.13 -6.68 -6.00
C ILE A 236 6.20 -5.69 -6.46
N GLN A 237 5.82 -4.45 -6.81
CA GLN A 237 6.76 -3.41 -7.23
C GLN A 237 7.69 -2.98 -6.09
N SER A 238 7.17 -2.86 -4.86
CA SER A 238 7.95 -2.54 -3.66
C SER A 238 8.95 -3.64 -3.34
N LEU A 239 8.53 -4.90 -3.50
CA LEU A 239 9.39 -6.07 -3.26
C LEU A 239 10.53 -6.16 -4.30
N GLN A 240 10.23 -5.90 -5.57
CA GLN A 240 11.22 -5.88 -6.65
C GLN A 240 12.24 -4.74 -6.48
N GLU A 241 11.80 -3.56 -6.04
CA GLU A 241 12.67 -2.43 -5.76
C GLU A 241 13.57 -2.72 -4.54
N ALA A 242 13.02 -3.30 -3.47
CA ALA A 242 13.78 -3.74 -2.31
C ALA A 242 14.80 -4.83 -2.68
N GLU A 243 14.42 -5.80 -3.52
CA GLU A 243 15.32 -6.85 -4.03
C GLU A 243 16.47 -6.24 -4.84
N LYS A 244 16.19 -5.31 -5.75
CA LYS A 244 17.20 -4.64 -6.57
C LYS A 244 18.19 -3.88 -5.70
N ARG A 245 17.69 -3.09 -4.75
CA ARG A 245 18.52 -2.34 -3.80
C ARG A 245 19.39 -3.27 -2.97
N LEU A 246 18.81 -4.34 -2.41
CA LEU A 246 19.57 -5.33 -1.64
C LEU A 246 20.68 -5.99 -2.48
N LYS A 247 20.43 -6.28 -3.76
CA LYS A 247 21.46 -6.82 -4.67
C LYS A 247 22.60 -5.84 -4.92
N GLU A 248 22.29 -4.58 -5.22
CA GLU A 248 23.30 -3.52 -5.39
C GLU A 248 24.14 -3.36 -4.11
N VAL A 249 23.48 -3.49 -2.97
CA VAL A 249 24.05 -3.35 -1.64
C VAL A 249 25.05 -4.49 -1.37
N ILE A 250 24.61 -5.74 -1.57
CA ILE A 250 25.45 -6.93 -1.44
C ILE A 250 26.65 -6.87 -2.39
N TYR A 251 26.45 -6.40 -3.62
CA TYR A 251 27.52 -6.27 -4.61
C TYR A 251 28.59 -5.27 -4.15
N LYS A 252 28.20 -4.05 -3.75
CA LYS A 252 29.14 -3.03 -3.26
C LYS A 252 29.89 -3.49 -2.02
N GLN A 253 29.20 -4.12 -1.06
CA GLN A 253 29.83 -4.65 0.14
C GLN A 253 30.82 -5.78 -0.19
N GLY A 254 30.46 -6.67 -1.12
CA GLY A 254 31.32 -7.73 -1.60
C GLY A 254 32.62 -7.19 -2.20
N MET A 255 32.53 -6.14 -3.02
CA MET A 255 33.69 -5.48 -3.60
C MET A 255 34.61 -4.85 -2.55
N VAL A 256 34.06 -4.08 -1.61
CA VAL A 256 34.86 -3.38 -0.58
C VAL A 256 35.51 -4.40 0.37
N LYS A 257 34.78 -5.42 0.83
CA LYS A 257 35.35 -6.47 1.70
C LYS A 257 36.42 -7.29 0.99
N HIS A 258 36.23 -7.58 -0.30
CA HIS A 258 37.23 -8.29 -1.08
C HIS A 258 38.51 -7.44 -1.23
N GLY A 259 38.36 -6.16 -1.62
CA GLY A 259 39.49 -5.23 -1.72
C GLY A 259 40.24 -5.04 -0.40
N LEU A 260 39.53 -4.97 0.73
CA LEU A 260 40.16 -4.87 2.05
C LEU A 260 40.98 -6.12 2.38
N ARG A 261 40.43 -7.32 2.12
CA ARG A 261 41.14 -8.59 2.34
C ARG A 261 42.37 -8.70 1.45
N GLU A 262 42.27 -8.30 0.19
CA GLU A 262 43.37 -8.31 -0.77
C GLU A 262 44.48 -7.32 -0.38
N ALA A 263 44.12 -6.09 -0.03
CA ALA A 263 45.07 -5.07 0.41
C ALA A 263 45.77 -5.48 1.72
N THR A 264 45.03 -6.04 2.69
CA THR A 264 45.59 -6.57 3.95
C THR A 264 46.54 -7.75 3.69
N ALA A 265 46.18 -8.67 2.79
CA ALA A 265 47.04 -9.77 2.40
C ALA A 265 48.34 -9.28 1.73
N THR A 266 48.23 -8.26 0.88
CA THR A 266 49.38 -7.61 0.22
C THR A 266 50.29 -6.93 1.23
N LEU A 267 49.73 -6.19 2.19
CA LEU A 267 50.49 -5.57 3.28
C LEU A 267 51.24 -6.62 4.12
N LYS A 268 50.57 -7.73 4.47
CA LYS A 268 51.20 -8.83 5.21
C LYS A 268 52.35 -9.48 4.43
N ALA A 269 52.16 -9.70 3.14
CA ALA A 269 53.18 -10.27 2.26
C ALA A 269 54.40 -9.34 2.13
N THR A 270 54.18 -8.04 1.86
CA THR A 270 55.26 -7.03 1.76
C THR A 270 56.01 -6.87 3.07
N MET A 271 55.33 -6.84 4.22
CA MET A 271 55.98 -6.81 5.53
C MET A 271 56.85 -8.05 5.78
N THR A 272 56.37 -9.24 5.40
CA THR A 272 57.14 -10.48 5.55
C THR A 272 58.40 -10.44 4.68
N THR A 273 58.27 -10.01 3.43
CA THR A 273 59.41 -9.83 2.51
C THR A 273 60.39 -8.79 3.04
N PHE A 274 59.90 -7.67 3.57
CA PHE A 274 60.72 -6.61 4.15
C PHE A 274 61.58 -7.13 5.33
N VAL A 275 60.99 -7.88 6.27
CA VAL A 275 61.71 -8.46 7.41
C VAL A 275 62.76 -9.48 6.95
N SER A 276 62.42 -10.31 5.95
CA SER A 276 63.38 -11.25 5.36
C SER A 276 64.58 -10.52 4.76
N ARG A 277 64.33 -9.51 3.91
CA ARG A 277 65.41 -8.74 3.27
C ARG A 277 66.25 -7.97 4.30
N LEU A 278 65.64 -7.43 5.35
CA LEU A 278 66.38 -6.78 6.42
C LEU A 278 67.34 -7.77 7.12
N SER A 279 66.89 -9.01 7.30
CA SER A 279 67.72 -10.09 7.86
C SER A 279 68.88 -10.44 6.93
N ASP A 280 68.64 -10.53 5.62
CA ASP A 280 69.69 -10.80 4.62
C ASP A 280 70.76 -9.70 4.58
N VAL A 281 70.34 -8.43 4.71
CA VAL A 281 71.26 -7.27 4.79
C VAL A 281 72.13 -7.32 6.02
N LEU A 282 71.55 -7.67 7.17
CA LEU A 282 72.30 -7.81 8.42
C LEU A 282 73.33 -8.95 8.32
N ALA A 283 72.96 -10.08 7.72
CA ALA A 283 73.89 -11.20 7.50
C ALA A 283 75.04 -10.83 6.54
N ALA A 284 74.74 -10.15 5.43
CA ALA A 284 75.76 -9.70 4.48
C ALA A 284 76.73 -8.68 5.11
N ASN A 285 76.23 -7.80 5.98
CA ASN A 285 77.07 -6.86 6.71
C ASN A 285 77.95 -7.56 7.76
N ASP A 286 77.43 -8.59 8.43
CA ASP A 286 78.22 -9.40 9.38
C ASP A 286 79.34 -10.17 8.66
N GLU A 287 79.06 -10.75 7.48
CA GLU A 287 80.08 -11.38 6.63
C GLU A 287 81.19 -10.38 6.22
N TYR A 288 80.80 -9.16 5.84
CA TYR A 288 81.75 -8.09 5.51
C TYR A 288 82.62 -7.69 6.72
N GLN A 289 82.03 -7.52 7.91
CA GLN A 289 82.79 -7.24 9.14
C GLN A 289 83.76 -8.37 9.50
N GLY A 290 83.36 -9.62 9.26
CA GLY A 290 84.21 -10.80 9.40
C GLY A 290 85.43 -10.73 8.46
N LYS A 291 85.24 -10.40 7.19
CA LYS A 291 86.34 -10.22 6.22
C LYS A 291 87.28 -9.09 6.61
N ILE A 292 86.76 -7.94 7.05
CA ILE A 292 87.59 -6.84 7.59
C ILE A 292 88.45 -7.35 8.75
N SER A 293 87.87 -8.10 9.68
CA SER A 293 88.58 -8.62 10.85
C SER A 293 89.73 -9.57 10.45
N ILE A 294 89.50 -10.42 9.44
CA ILE A 294 90.53 -11.31 8.87
C ILE A 294 91.68 -10.49 8.27
N HIS A 295 91.37 -9.44 7.49
CA HIS A 295 92.41 -8.59 6.89
C HIS A 295 93.19 -7.80 7.93
N VAL A 296 92.53 -7.29 8.99
CA VAL A 296 93.21 -6.62 10.12
C VAL A 296 94.20 -7.55 10.82
N GLU A 297 93.83 -8.82 11.00
CA GLU A 297 94.72 -9.82 11.62
C GLU A 297 95.89 -10.19 10.70
N ARG A 298 95.66 -10.32 9.38
CA ARG A 298 96.73 -10.52 8.39
C ARG A 298 97.72 -9.35 8.39
N ILE A 299 97.23 -8.11 8.43
CA ILE A 299 98.09 -6.91 8.49
C ILE A 299 98.99 -6.92 9.73
N ARG A 300 98.51 -7.44 10.88
CA ARG A 300 99.32 -7.57 12.10
C ARG A 300 100.40 -8.64 12.02
N GLY A 301 100.18 -9.69 11.25
CA GLY A 301 101.12 -10.83 11.11
C GLY A 301 102.14 -10.69 9.98
N THR A 302 101.95 -9.73 9.07
CA THR A 302 102.77 -9.56 7.88
C THR A 302 103.85 -8.49 8.08
N GLU A 303 105.11 -8.84 7.81
CA GLU A 303 106.25 -7.91 7.73
C GLU A 303 106.64 -7.56 6.27
N ASP A 304 105.98 -8.18 5.28
CA ASP A 304 106.22 -7.98 3.84
C ASP A 304 105.33 -6.87 3.24
N VAL A 305 105.97 -5.87 2.64
CA VAL A 305 105.32 -4.74 1.97
C VAL A 305 104.55 -5.19 0.72
N ALA A 306 105.00 -6.23 0.02
CA ALA A 306 104.28 -6.76 -1.14
C ALA A 306 102.96 -7.43 -0.74
N GLU A 307 102.96 -8.20 0.36
CA GLU A 307 101.76 -8.80 0.93
C GLU A 307 100.80 -7.73 1.48
N LEU A 308 101.29 -6.67 2.12
CA LEU A 308 100.45 -5.54 2.56
C LEU A 308 99.69 -4.88 1.41
N ASN A 309 100.33 -4.66 0.26
CA ASN A 309 99.66 -4.12 -0.93
C ASN A 309 98.55 -5.06 -1.43
N SER A 310 98.78 -6.37 -1.43
CA SER A 310 97.77 -7.36 -1.82
C SER A 310 96.56 -7.39 -0.87
N ILE A 311 96.79 -7.18 0.44
CA ILE A 311 95.72 -7.10 1.43
C ILE A 311 94.92 -5.81 1.24
N LEU A 312 95.60 -4.69 0.99
CA LEU A 312 94.93 -3.40 0.72
C LEU A 312 94.06 -3.47 -0.54
N GLU A 313 94.56 -4.09 -1.62
CA GLU A 313 93.82 -4.27 -2.87
C GLU A 313 92.58 -5.17 -2.65
N SER A 314 92.74 -6.27 -1.92
CA SER A 314 91.62 -7.15 -1.54
C SER A 314 90.56 -6.43 -0.69
N LEU A 315 90.99 -5.61 0.29
CA LEU A 315 90.08 -4.81 1.13
C LEU A 315 89.31 -3.77 0.34
N LEU A 316 89.96 -3.12 -0.65
CA LEU A 316 89.31 -2.14 -1.52
C LEU A 316 88.26 -2.80 -2.40
N ASP A 317 88.55 -3.98 -2.97
CA ASP A 317 87.60 -4.74 -3.78
C ASP A 317 86.41 -5.25 -2.95
N GLU A 318 86.67 -5.79 -1.75
CA GLU A 318 85.61 -6.24 -0.83
C GLU A 318 84.74 -5.07 -0.35
N THR A 319 85.33 -3.92 -0.04
CA THR A 319 84.60 -2.71 0.35
C THR A 319 83.72 -2.20 -0.80
N ARG A 320 84.23 -2.26 -2.03
CA ARG A 320 83.47 -1.87 -3.23
C ARG A 320 82.30 -2.83 -3.49
N SER A 321 82.52 -4.14 -3.31
CA SER A 321 81.44 -5.14 -3.40
C SER A 321 80.38 -4.88 -2.33
N ALA A 322 80.78 -4.74 -1.07
CA ALA A 322 79.88 -4.48 0.05
C ALA A 322 79.06 -3.18 -0.14
N GLN A 323 79.70 -2.12 -0.64
CA GLN A 323 79.00 -0.87 -0.96
C GLN A 323 77.95 -1.06 -2.06
N THR A 324 78.25 -1.87 -3.06
CA THR A 324 77.32 -2.17 -4.17
C THR A 324 76.16 -3.04 -3.69
N ASP A 325 76.43 -4.02 -2.82
CA ASP A 325 75.41 -4.89 -2.22
C ASP A 325 74.48 -4.12 -1.28
N ASN A 326 75.05 -3.24 -0.43
CA ASN A 326 74.28 -2.40 0.47
C ASN A 326 73.40 -1.42 -0.30
N ARG A 327 73.91 -0.80 -1.38
CA ARG A 327 73.10 0.08 -2.24
C ARG A 327 71.94 -0.67 -2.89
N ARG A 328 72.18 -1.86 -3.44
CA ARG A 328 71.12 -2.70 -4.03
C ARG A 328 70.07 -3.08 -3.01
N ALA A 329 70.49 -3.49 -1.82
CA ALA A 329 69.57 -3.84 -0.74
C ALA A 329 68.78 -2.63 -0.25
N HIS A 330 69.41 -1.46 -0.13
CA HIS A 330 68.74 -0.22 0.21
C HIS A 330 67.63 0.12 -0.80
N ASP A 331 67.94 0.09 -2.10
CA ASP A 331 66.97 0.36 -3.17
C ASP A 331 65.78 -0.63 -3.09
N GLN A 332 66.05 -1.91 -2.81
CA GLN A 332 65.03 -2.93 -2.63
C GLN A 332 64.16 -2.72 -1.38
N LEU A 333 64.75 -2.32 -0.24
CA LEU A 333 64.00 -2.03 0.98
C LEU A 333 63.11 -0.79 0.81
N VAL A 334 63.59 0.23 0.09
CA VAL A 334 62.80 1.41 -0.27
C VAL A 334 61.59 1.00 -1.11
N HIS A 335 61.78 0.12 -2.10
CA HIS A 335 60.69 -0.37 -2.94
C HIS A 335 59.62 -1.14 -2.16
N GLU A 336 60.03 -2.05 -1.26
CA GLU A 336 59.08 -2.80 -0.41
C GLU A 336 58.35 -1.87 0.57
N ARG A 337 59.05 -0.89 1.16
CA ARG A 337 58.45 0.14 2.00
C ARG A 337 57.38 0.93 1.25
N ASP A 338 57.69 1.38 0.03
CA ASP A 338 56.76 2.18 -0.77
C ASP A 338 55.52 1.35 -1.15
N SER A 339 55.70 0.07 -1.45
CA SER A 339 54.59 -0.86 -1.72
C SER A 339 53.71 -1.09 -0.49
N ALA A 340 54.31 -1.21 0.70
CA ALA A 340 53.57 -1.32 1.96
C ALA A 340 52.76 -0.05 2.28
N LEU A 341 53.34 1.13 2.08
CA LEU A 341 52.65 2.42 2.26
C LEU A 341 51.47 2.57 1.31
N LEU A 342 51.59 2.12 0.06
CA LEU A 342 50.49 2.11 -0.89
C LEU A 342 49.36 1.17 -0.45
N ALA A 343 49.69 -0.04 0.02
CA ALA A 343 48.71 -0.98 0.54
C ALA A 343 47.99 -0.43 1.78
N GLU A 344 48.72 0.21 2.70
CA GLU A 344 48.17 0.88 3.89
C GLU A 344 47.22 2.02 3.51
N SER A 345 47.64 2.90 2.60
CA SER A 345 46.78 3.98 2.09
C SER A 345 45.51 3.43 1.45
N ARG A 346 45.60 2.30 0.74
CA ARG A 346 44.44 1.67 0.11
C ARG A 346 43.48 1.05 1.14
N ILE A 347 44.01 0.43 2.19
CA ILE A 347 43.22 -0.06 3.32
C ILE A 347 42.45 1.10 3.94
N GLN A 348 43.14 2.20 4.25
CA GLN A 348 42.53 3.35 4.90
C GLN A 348 41.48 4.03 4.02
N GLU A 349 41.68 4.09 2.71
CA GLU A 349 40.67 4.57 1.76
C GLU A 349 39.42 3.67 1.76
N LEU A 350 39.61 2.35 1.69
CA LEU A 350 38.51 1.39 1.68
C LEU A 350 37.75 1.35 3.02
N GLU A 351 38.46 1.48 4.14
CA GLU A 351 37.88 1.64 5.47
C GLU A 351 37.07 2.92 5.58
N ASN A 352 37.60 4.04 5.06
CA ASN A 352 36.87 5.30 5.00
C ASN A 352 35.64 5.21 4.10
N GLN A 353 35.71 4.53 2.95
CA GLN A 353 34.55 4.30 2.09
C GLN A 353 33.50 3.45 2.80
N LEU A 354 33.92 2.42 3.55
CA LEU A 354 33.03 1.59 4.34
C LEU A 354 32.35 2.41 5.47
N ALA A 355 33.11 3.28 6.14
CA ALA A 355 32.62 4.18 7.17
C ALA A 355 31.68 5.25 6.61
N GLN A 356 32.00 5.87 5.47
CA GLN A 356 31.15 6.85 4.79
C GLN A 356 29.85 6.22 4.26
N MET A 357 29.93 5.00 3.70
CA MET A 357 28.75 4.23 3.33
C MET A 357 27.88 3.93 4.55
N SER A 358 28.48 3.69 5.72
CA SER A 358 27.76 3.55 6.98
C SER A 358 27.17 4.87 7.49
N ALA A 359 27.89 5.99 7.37
CA ALA A 359 27.44 7.32 7.80
C ALA A 359 26.28 7.89 6.96
N LEU A 360 26.20 7.57 5.66
CA LEU A 360 25.06 7.92 4.81
C LEU A 360 23.72 7.29 5.26
N VAL A 361 23.77 6.37 6.23
CA VAL A 361 22.61 5.75 6.88
C VAL A 361 22.26 6.44 8.22
N ARG A 362 23.02 7.46 8.64
CA ARG A 362 22.74 8.23 9.87
C ARG A 362 22.18 9.62 9.61
N GLU A 363 22.50 10.21 8.46
CA GLU A 363 21.98 11.50 8.01
C GLU A 363 21.08 11.34 6.80
N ASP A 364 20.02 12.14 6.72
CA ASP A 364 19.14 12.22 5.58
C ASP A 364 19.86 12.95 4.42
N PRO A 365 19.94 12.35 3.22
CA PRO A 365 20.73 12.89 2.12
C PRO A 365 20.15 14.17 1.49
N LEU A 366 18.87 14.51 1.75
CA LEU A 366 18.26 15.72 1.22
C LEU A 366 18.44 16.92 2.15
N THR A 367 18.44 16.67 3.46
CA THR A 367 18.41 17.72 4.49
C THR A 367 19.70 17.82 5.30
N HIS A 368 20.59 16.82 5.20
CA HIS A 368 21.77 16.67 6.08
C HIS A 368 21.42 16.64 7.58
N SER A 369 20.13 16.42 7.90
CA SER A 369 19.65 16.22 9.27
C SER A 369 19.93 14.78 9.69
N LEU A 370 19.97 14.50 10.99
CA LEU A 370 19.89 13.11 11.46
C LEU A 370 18.61 12.47 10.90
N ASN A 371 18.76 11.33 10.23
CA ASN A 371 17.60 10.54 9.83
C ASN A 371 17.04 9.81 11.06
N ARG A 372 15.95 9.05 10.89
CA ARG A 372 15.26 8.38 12.02
C ARG A 372 16.21 7.61 12.94
N ARG A 373 17.19 6.91 12.37
CA ARG A 373 18.18 6.16 13.14
C ARG A 373 19.19 7.06 13.85
N GLY A 374 19.68 8.10 13.16
CA GLY A 374 20.55 9.10 13.77
C GLY A 374 19.87 9.83 14.95
N LEU A 375 18.56 10.05 14.85
CA LEU A 375 17.73 10.61 15.92
C LEU A 375 17.61 9.62 17.09
N ASP A 376 17.28 8.35 16.85
CA ASP A 376 17.11 7.34 17.89
C ASP A 376 18.41 7.12 18.70
N ASP A 377 19.57 7.11 18.01
CA ASP A 377 20.88 6.96 18.66
C ASP A 377 21.27 8.18 19.49
N GLU A 378 21.11 9.40 18.96
CA GLU A 378 21.40 10.63 19.72
C GLU A 378 20.40 10.84 20.86
N PHE A 379 19.14 10.45 20.66
CA PHE A 379 18.13 10.46 21.71
C PHE A 379 18.53 9.54 22.88
N ALA A 380 18.90 8.29 22.61
CA ALA A 380 19.30 7.33 23.64
C ALA A 380 20.55 7.82 24.41
N ARG A 381 21.52 8.38 23.67
CA ARG A 381 22.75 8.95 24.24
C ARG A 381 22.44 10.15 25.14
N GLU A 382 21.53 11.03 24.71
CA GLU A 382 21.21 12.25 25.44
C GLU A 382 20.27 12.03 26.62
N ALA A 383 19.33 11.09 26.51
CA ALA A 383 18.54 10.61 27.63
C ALA A 383 19.46 10.01 28.71
N SER A 384 20.43 9.17 28.31
CA SER A 384 21.42 8.60 29.24
C SER A 384 22.29 9.67 29.90
N ARG A 385 22.67 10.72 29.15
CA ARG A 385 23.42 11.86 29.69
C ARG A 385 22.59 12.64 30.70
N ALA A 386 21.33 12.94 30.36
CA ALA A 386 20.40 13.65 31.24
C ALA A 386 20.16 12.89 32.55
N ASP A 387 19.99 11.56 32.47
CA ASP A 387 19.78 10.71 33.64
C ASP A 387 21.04 10.65 34.52
N ARG A 388 22.23 10.51 33.90
CA ARG A 388 23.52 10.48 34.60
C ARG A 388 23.84 11.80 35.32
N TYR A 389 23.51 12.94 34.72
CA TYR A 389 23.75 14.27 35.30
C TYR A 389 22.53 14.86 36.03
N ARG A 390 21.42 14.11 36.12
CA ARG A 390 20.12 14.60 36.64
C ARG A 390 19.70 15.95 36.06
N ALA A 391 19.95 16.14 34.76
CA ALA A 391 19.57 17.35 34.04
C ALA A 391 18.18 17.16 33.40
N PRO A 392 17.32 18.20 33.37
CA PRO A 392 16.06 18.12 32.66
C PRO A 392 16.30 18.00 31.15
N PHE A 393 15.58 17.08 30.50
CA PHE A 393 15.65 16.82 29.07
C PHE A 393 14.29 17.08 28.42
N CYS A 394 14.30 17.81 27.31
CA CYS A 394 13.09 18.13 26.54
C CYS A 394 13.31 17.87 25.06
N ILE A 395 12.30 17.34 24.39
CA ILE A 395 12.27 17.17 22.93
C ILE A 395 11.33 18.22 22.35
N ALA A 396 11.79 18.94 21.32
CA ALA A 396 10.95 19.78 20.49
C ALA A 396 10.70 19.05 19.16
N VAL A 397 9.43 18.83 18.81
CA VAL A 397 9.04 18.22 17.54
C VAL A 397 8.49 19.33 16.65
N LEU A 398 9.09 19.48 15.46
CA LEU A 398 8.65 20.42 14.44
C LEU A 398 8.24 19.63 13.20
N ASP A 399 6.95 19.67 12.87
CA ASP A 399 6.44 19.11 11.63
C ASP A 399 6.68 20.10 10.49
N ILE A 400 7.52 19.71 9.53
CA ILE A 400 8.00 20.59 8.46
C ILE A 400 7.07 20.53 7.24
N ASP A 401 6.30 19.45 7.06
CA ASP A 401 5.56 19.21 5.82
C ASP A 401 4.10 18.74 5.98
N ASN A 402 3.57 18.61 7.20
CA ASN A 402 2.16 18.30 7.43
C ASN A 402 1.75 16.99 6.71
N PHE A 403 2.58 15.94 6.86
CA PHE A 403 2.35 14.63 6.25
C PHE A 403 1.05 14.03 6.80
N LYS A 404 0.02 13.96 5.95
CA LYS A 404 -1.25 13.28 6.20
C LYS A 404 -1.14 11.76 6.14
#